data_AF-A0A7C4M5H2-F1
#
_entry.id   AF-A0A7C4M5H2-F1
#
_cell.length_a   1.000
_cell.length_b   1.000
_cell.length_c   1.000
_cell.angle_alpha   90.00
_cell.angle_beta   90.00
_cell.angle_gamma   90.00
#
_symmetry.space_group_name_H-M   'P 1'
#
loop_
_entity.id
_entity.type
_entity.pdbx_description
1 polymer ?
#
loop_
_entity_poly.entity_id
_entity_poly.type
_entity_poly.pdbx_seq_one_letter_code
_entity_poly.pdbx_strand_id
1 'polypeptide(L)'
;MSEIPSIQDEEAEIPIPIKMVGFKNIKMPAGRILLNGLEIIIVPRFDVYVDLPIDRRAIHTSRLYHAIMEIIQDYSGKVVRLEEIGRRIAEKLLK
;
A
#
# COMPACT_ATOMS: atom_id res chain seq x y z
N MET A 1 -1.47 15.09 -25.11
CA MET A 1 -0.34 14.41 -24.45
C MET A 1 -0.62 12.93 -24.54
N SER A 2 0.19 12.19 -25.30
CA SER A 2 0.09 10.72 -25.36
C SER A 2 0.52 10.16 -24.01
N GLU A 3 -0.40 9.52 -23.29
CA GLU A 3 -0.03 8.69 -22.14
C GLU A 3 0.96 7.63 -22.62
N ILE A 4 2.15 7.64 -22.03
CA ILE A 4 3.14 6.59 -22.28
C ILE A 4 2.53 5.32 -21.67
N PRO A 5 2.33 4.24 -22.45
CA PRO A 5 1.78 3.01 -21.91
C PRO A 5 2.67 2.51 -20.77
N SER A 6 2.03 2.13 -19.67
CA SER A 6 2.74 1.67 -18.49
C SER A 6 3.22 0.24 -18.71
N ILE A 7 4.53 0.01 -18.69
CA ILE A 7 5.15 -1.32 -18.86
C ILE A 7 4.58 -2.36 -17.88
N GLN A 8 4.05 -1.91 -16.74
CA GLN A 8 3.42 -2.74 -15.71
C GLN A 8 2.11 -3.39 -16.18
N ASP A 9 1.39 -2.73 -17.08
CA ASP A 9 0.09 -3.18 -17.60
C ASP A 9 0.22 -4.02 -18.88
N GLU A 10 1.45 -4.19 -19.38
CA GLU A 10 1.73 -5.10 -20.50
C GLU A 10 1.59 -6.57 -20.06
N GLU A 11 1.32 -7.45 -21.02
CA GLU A 11 1.34 -8.89 -20.78
C GLU A 11 2.75 -9.36 -20.40
N ALA A 12 2.82 -10.33 -19.49
CA ALA A 12 4.07 -10.96 -19.13
C ALA A 12 4.56 -11.88 -20.26
N GLU A 13 5.82 -11.70 -20.68
CA GLU A 13 6.49 -12.60 -21.64
C GLU A 13 6.48 -14.06 -21.17
N ILE A 14 6.57 -14.26 -19.85
CA ILE A 14 6.39 -15.56 -19.19
C ILE A 14 5.29 -15.39 -18.13
N PRO A 15 4.05 -15.84 -18.40
CA PRO A 15 2.91 -15.62 -17.53
C PRO A 15 2.95 -16.57 -16.32
N ILE A 16 3.62 -16.13 -15.25
CA ILE A 16 3.68 -16.85 -13.97
C ILE A 16 2.87 -16.07 -12.93
N PRO A 17 1.89 -16.69 -12.25
CA PRO A 17 1.17 -16.01 -11.19
C PRO A 17 2.10 -15.75 -10.00
N ILE A 18 2.29 -14.48 -9.64
CA ILE A 18 3.11 -14.08 -8.50
C ILE A 18 2.19 -13.74 -7.33
N LYS A 19 2.33 -14.49 -6.23
CA LYS A 19 1.60 -14.20 -4.99
C LYS A 19 2.40 -13.28 -4.10
N MET A 20 1.69 -12.46 -3.33
CA MET A 20 2.25 -11.59 -2.30
C MET A 20 3.41 -10.69 -2.78
N VAL A 21 3.25 -9.99 -3.90
CA VAL A 21 4.20 -8.96 -4.34
C VAL A 21 3.87 -7.63 -3.68
N GLY A 22 4.90 -6.90 -3.23
CA GLY A 22 4.70 -5.62 -2.57
C GLY A 22 5.91 -5.20 -1.74
N PHE A 23 5.62 -4.57 -0.61
CA PHE A 23 6.63 -3.95 0.24
C PHE A 23 6.76 -4.66 1.57
N LYS A 24 8.00 -4.72 2.05
CA LYS A 24 8.35 -5.27 3.35
C LYS A 24 8.98 -4.20 4.23
N ASN A 25 8.73 -4.28 5.53
CA ASN A 25 9.32 -3.46 6.58
C ASN A 25 9.09 -1.95 6.37
N ILE A 26 7.87 -1.58 5.95
CA ILE A 26 7.47 -0.18 5.91
C ILE A 26 7.45 0.34 7.35
N LYS A 27 8.06 1.50 7.56
CA LYS A 27 7.99 2.25 8.81
C LYS A 27 7.45 3.64 8.50
N MET A 28 6.27 3.96 9.03
CA MET A 28 5.59 5.20 8.69
C MET A 28 4.95 5.81 9.93
N PRO A 29 5.12 7.11 10.20
CA PRO A 29 4.39 7.78 11.28
C PRO A 29 2.89 7.71 11.02
N ALA A 30 2.14 7.17 11.98
CA ALA A 30 0.68 6.97 11.87
C ALA A 30 -0.12 7.85 12.82
N GLY A 31 0.54 8.64 13.66
CA GLY A 31 -0.13 9.58 14.54
C GLY A 31 0.69 9.91 15.78
N ARG A 32 0.07 10.69 16.67
CA ARG A 32 0.63 11.08 17.96
C ARG A 32 -0.38 10.78 19.06
N ILE A 33 0.10 10.31 20.20
CA ILE A 33 -0.72 10.12 21.40
C ILE A 33 -0.10 10.88 22.57
N LEU A 34 -0.96 11.36 23.47
CA LEU A 34 -0.53 11.95 24.74
C LEU A 34 -0.70 10.90 25.83
N LEU A 35 0.41 10.44 26.42
CA LEU A 35 0.40 9.47 27.50
C LEU A 35 1.14 10.06 28.70
N ASN A 36 0.45 10.22 29.82
CA ASN A 36 1.01 10.80 31.06
C ASN A 36 1.69 12.17 30.85
N GLY A 37 1.15 13.00 29.95
CA GLY A 37 1.72 14.30 29.61
C GLY A 37 2.89 14.27 28.62
N LEU A 38 3.31 13.09 28.15
CA LEU A 38 4.34 12.93 27.11
C LEU A 38 3.69 12.72 25.74
N GLU A 39 4.11 13.50 24.75
CA GLU A 39 3.75 13.30 23.35
C GLU A 39 4.59 12.16 22.76
N ILE A 40 3.93 11.11 22.31
CA ILE A 40 4.56 9.93 21.71
C ILE A 40 4.14 9.85 20.25
N ILE A 41 5.12 9.77 19.35
CA ILE A 41 4.88 9.51 17.92
C ILE A 41 4.79 8.01 17.71
N ILE A 42 3.68 7.56 17.14
CA ILE A 42 3.48 6.15 16.78
C ILE A 42 4.01 5.93 15.37
N VAL A 43 5.00 5.03 15.24
CA VAL A 43 5.57 4.60 13.96
C VAL A 43 5.35 3.09 13.81
N PRO A 44 4.20 2.64 13.28
CA PRO A 44 4.00 1.23 12.98
C PRO A 44 5.02 0.69 11.99
N ARG A 45 5.29 -0.60 12.13
CA ARG A 45 6.00 -1.42 11.14
C ARG A 45 5.02 -2.41 10.54
N PHE A 46 4.94 -2.47 9.22
CA PHE A 46 4.04 -3.39 8.54
C PHE A 46 4.57 -3.78 7.15
N ASP A 47 4.03 -4.89 6.65
CA ASP A 47 4.26 -5.39 5.31
C ASP A 47 2.95 -5.31 4.51
N VAL A 48 3.03 -5.01 3.21
CA VAL A 48 1.85 -4.89 2.34
C VAL A 48 2.11 -5.64 1.06
N TYR A 49 1.16 -6.51 0.70
CA TYR A 49 1.27 -7.38 -0.45
C TYR A 49 -0.06 -7.47 -1.20
N VAL A 50 0.03 -7.72 -2.50
CA VAL A 50 -1.08 -8.13 -3.36
C VAL A 50 -0.68 -9.29 -4.25
N ASP A 51 -1.66 -10.03 -4.74
CA ASP A 51 -1.43 -11.02 -5.78
C ASP A 51 -1.39 -10.33 -7.14
N LEU A 52 -0.38 -10.66 -7.96
CA LEU A 52 -0.25 -10.15 -9.32
C LEU A 52 -1.04 -11.04 -10.27
N PRO A 53 -2.03 -10.48 -11.00
CA PRO A 53 -2.73 -11.19 -12.07
C PRO A 53 -1.76 -11.66 -13.15
N ILE A 54 -2.06 -12.81 -13.77
CA ILE A 54 -1.20 -13.46 -14.77
C ILE A 54 -1.04 -12.64 -16.07
N ASP A 55 -2.02 -11.77 -16.33
CA ASP A 55 -2.09 -10.84 -17.46
C ASP A 55 -1.30 -9.53 -17.24
N ARG A 56 -0.65 -9.37 -16.08
CA ARG A 56 0.14 -8.17 -15.76
C ARG A 56 1.61 -8.49 -15.55
N ARG A 57 2.47 -7.66 -16.13
CA ARG A 57 3.93 -7.79 -15.99
C ARG A 57 4.45 -7.38 -14.60
N ALA A 58 3.85 -6.37 -13.97
CA ALA A 58 4.29 -5.89 -12.65
C ALA A 58 3.19 -5.14 -11.89
N ILE A 59 3.40 -4.94 -10.59
CA ILE A 59 2.56 -4.02 -9.80
C ILE A 59 2.93 -2.56 -10.07
N HIS A 60 1.96 -1.68 -9.83
CA HIS A 60 2.16 -0.24 -9.78
C HIS A 60 2.68 0.19 -8.40
N THR A 61 3.96 -0.07 -8.15
CA THR A 61 4.65 0.15 -6.87
C THR A 61 4.50 1.60 -6.34
N SER A 62 4.53 2.59 -7.22
CA SER A 62 4.34 4.01 -6.85
C SER A 62 2.91 4.29 -6.37
N ARG A 63 1.90 3.74 -7.06
CA ARG A 63 0.49 3.83 -6.66
C ARG A 63 0.26 3.14 -5.32
N LEU A 64 0.91 2.01 -5.09
CA LEU A 64 0.88 1.29 -3.82
C LEU A 64 1.42 2.15 -2.66
N TYR A 65 2.60 2.75 -2.84
CA TYR A 65 3.19 3.61 -1.83
C TYR A 65 2.30 4.82 -1.51
N HIS A 66 1.77 5.47 -2.55
CA HIS A 66 0.84 6.60 -2.37
C HIS A 66 -0.44 6.20 -1.65
N ALA A 67 -1.02 5.05 -2.00
CA ALA A 67 -2.21 4.53 -1.34
C ALA A 67 -1.96 4.30 0.15
N ILE A 68 -0.83 3.66 0.50
CA ILE A 68 -0.45 3.41 1.90
C ILE A 68 -0.29 4.73 2.66
N MET A 69 0.41 5.71 2.08
CA MET A 69 0.63 7.03 2.68
C MET A 69 -0.68 7.74 3.02
N GLU A 70 -1.59 7.82 2.05
CA GLU A 70 -2.90 8.48 2.21
C GLU A 70 -3.73 7.78 3.30
N ILE A 71 -3.77 6.45 3.25
CA ILE A 71 -4.52 5.63 4.19
C ILE A 71 -3.99 5.79 5.62
N ILE A 72 -2.66 5.76 5.81
CA ILE A 72 -2.03 5.93 7.14
C ILE A 72 -2.23 7.35 7.67
N GLN A 73 -2.18 8.38 6.81
CA GLN A 73 -2.43 9.76 7.22
C GLN A 73 -3.86 9.98 7.72
N ASP A 74 -4.86 9.34 7.08
CA ASP A 74 -6.25 9.39 7.52
C ASP A 74 -6.48 8.79 8.93
N TYR A 75 -5.57 7.92 9.37
CA TYR A 75 -5.63 7.23 10.66
C TYR A 75 -5.03 8.00 11.83
N SER A 76 -4.42 9.15 11.60
CA SER A 76 -3.85 9.97 12.67
C SER A 76 -4.89 10.28 13.75
N GLY A 77 -4.77 9.61 14.89
CA GLY A 77 -5.64 9.77 16.06
C GLY A 77 -6.98 9.01 16.02
N LYS A 78 -7.20 8.10 15.07
CA LYS A 78 -8.45 7.31 14.95
C LYS A 78 -8.20 5.82 15.14
N VAL A 79 -9.15 5.14 15.79
CA VAL A 79 -9.18 3.66 15.81
C VAL A 79 -9.77 3.19 14.48
N VAL A 80 -9.00 2.45 13.69
CA VAL A 80 -9.47 1.83 12.45
C VAL A 80 -9.17 0.34 12.44
N ARG A 81 -10.12 -0.43 11.90
CA ARG A 81 -10.00 -1.88 11.72
C ARG A 81 -9.01 -2.21 10.62
N LEU A 82 -8.18 -3.22 10.81
CA LEU A 82 -7.15 -3.61 9.85
C LEU A 82 -7.74 -4.01 8.49
N GLU A 83 -8.94 -4.59 8.49
CA GLU A 83 -9.70 -4.99 7.30
C GLU A 83 -10.06 -3.79 6.42
N GLU A 84 -10.33 -2.65 7.03
CA GLU A 84 -10.62 -1.40 6.31
C GLU A 84 -9.36 -0.88 5.62
N ILE A 85 -8.20 -1.00 6.27
CA ILE A 85 -6.89 -0.68 5.68
C ILE A 85 -6.66 -1.57 4.45
N GLY A 86 -6.81 -2.88 4.61
CA GLY A 86 -6.61 -3.86 3.54
C GLY A 86 -7.54 -3.61 2.35
N ARG A 87 -8.83 -3.36 2.60
CA ARG A 87 -9.82 -3.03 1.56
C ARG A 87 -9.43 -1.79 0.78
N ARG A 88 -9.11 -0.69 1.47
CA ARG A 88 -8.74 0.59 0.82
C ARG A 88 -7.45 0.48 0.00
N ILE A 89 -6.46 -0.29 0.49
CA ILE A 89 -5.23 -0.57 -0.26
C ILE A 89 -5.57 -1.35 -1.54
N ALA A 90 -6.34 -2.44 -1.43
CA ALA A 90 -6.73 -3.25 -2.58
C ALA A 90 -7.52 -2.43 -3.63
N GLU A 91 -8.47 -1.60 -3.20
CA GLU A 91 -9.26 -0.73 -4.09
C GLU A 91 -8.40 0.27 -4.87
N LYS A 92 -7.34 0.83 -4.26
CA LYS A 92 -6.44 1.78 -4.93
C LYS A 92 -5.43 1.10 -5.86
N LEU A 93 -5.18 -0.19 -5.67
CA LEU A 93 -4.20 -0.97 -6.43
C LEU A 93 -4.79 -1.73 -7.61
N LEU A 94 -6.00 -2.25 -7.42
CA LEU A 94 -6.64 -3.17 -8.35
C LEU A 94 -7.70 -2.50 -9.23
N LYS A 95 -8.01 -1.20 -8.99
CA LYS A 95 -8.76 -0.38 -9.94
C LYS A 95 -7.90 0.10 -11.10
#